data_AF-A0A3A8QND6-F1
#
_entry.id   AF-A0A3A8QND6-F1
#
_cell.length_a   1.000
_cell.length_b   1.000
_cell.length_c   1.000
_cell.angle_alpha   90.00
_cell.angle_beta   90.00
_cell.angle_gamma   90.00
#
_symmetry.space_group_name_H-M   'P 1'
#
loop_
_entity.id
_entity.type
_entity.pdbx_description
1 polymer ?
#
loop_
_entity_poly.entity_id
_entity_poly.type
_entity_poly.pdbx_seq_one_letter_code
_entity_poly.pdbx_strand_id
1 'polypeptide(L)'
;MRRLLLTALLALATGCTQGSVDVPAKPVPLDAQLDPVPNPHGNTDQIDPLPDPEAQGGSVGRAPRRLTVAQLKESIRVAVGMEWDELESRAQSLGRADYALITSENTEPNLVFARFLDDGARKVCIAQAQKDIAQADVSLRTLGRTLPSPMSDLTKLTDAQVNETLVYLSTRFWGAPLSGEELTRYATFFRKAAARAETLKKRDQALAVVCIAMLTDSRFITY
;
A
#
# COMPACT_ATOMS: atom_id res chain seq x y z
N MET A 1 -5.92 -87.09 -14.11
CA MET A 1 -6.86 -87.29 -12.98
C MET A 1 -7.38 -85.93 -12.52
N ARG A 2 -8.71 -85.79 -12.34
CA ARG A 2 -9.48 -84.75 -11.61
C ARG A 2 -9.28 -83.26 -12.00
N ARG A 3 -10.24 -82.67 -12.74
CA ARG A 3 -11.41 -81.85 -12.29
C ARG A 3 -11.00 -80.43 -11.80
N LEU A 4 -11.21 -79.38 -12.60
CA LEU A 4 -12.39 -78.49 -12.62
C LEU A 4 -12.68 -77.82 -11.27
N LEU A 5 -12.52 -76.49 -11.20
CA LEU A 5 -13.46 -75.56 -10.55
C LEU A 5 -13.17 -74.12 -10.99
N LEU A 6 -14.12 -73.55 -11.72
CA LEU A 6 -14.30 -72.12 -11.94
C LEU A 6 -14.70 -71.45 -10.63
N THR A 7 -14.19 -70.26 -10.36
CA THR A 7 -14.96 -69.18 -9.72
C THR A 7 -14.48 -67.83 -10.23
N ALA A 8 -15.41 -67.09 -10.81
CA ALA A 8 -15.26 -65.71 -11.22
C ALA A 8 -15.23 -64.77 -10.00
N LEU A 9 -14.46 -63.69 -10.08
CA LEU A 9 -14.73 -62.49 -9.32
C LEU A 9 -14.49 -61.24 -10.18
N LEU A 10 -15.57 -60.48 -10.27
CA LEU A 10 -15.77 -59.24 -11.01
C LEU A 10 -14.89 -58.10 -10.47
N ALA A 11 -14.34 -57.35 -11.43
CA ALA A 11 -14.24 -55.88 -11.50
C ALA A 11 -14.24 -55.05 -10.20
N LEU A 12 -13.14 -54.34 -9.97
CA LEU A 12 -13.10 -52.92 -9.55
C LEU A 12 -11.67 -52.38 -9.78
N ALA A 13 -11.37 -52.03 -11.03
CA ALA A 13 -10.19 -51.25 -11.38
C ALA A 13 -10.52 -49.76 -11.19
N THR A 14 -10.33 -49.24 -9.99
CA THR A 14 -10.26 -47.80 -9.75
C THR A 14 -8.86 -47.32 -10.11
N GLY A 15 -8.68 -46.95 -11.37
CA GLY A 15 -7.50 -46.23 -11.82
C GLY A 15 -7.41 -44.87 -11.11
N CYS A 16 -6.44 -44.73 -10.20
CA CYS A 16 -6.01 -43.42 -9.73
C CYS A 16 -5.15 -42.81 -10.84
N THR A 17 -5.77 -41.99 -11.69
CA THR A 17 -5.03 -41.12 -12.59
C THR A 17 -4.35 -40.06 -11.71
N GLN A 18 -3.02 -39.98 -11.78
CA GLN A 18 -2.28 -38.83 -11.26
C GLN A 18 -2.60 -37.64 -12.19
N GLY A 19 -3.74 -36.99 -11.93
CA GLY A 19 -3.96 -35.64 -12.40
C GLY A 19 -2.95 -34.73 -11.72
N SER A 20 -2.17 -34.01 -12.52
CA SER A 20 -1.41 -32.86 -12.08
C SER A 20 -2.35 -31.95 -11.32
N VAL A 21 -2.18 -31.87 -10.00
CA VAL A 21 -2.84 -30.86 -9.18
C VAL A 21 -2.22 -29.53 -9.61
N ASP A 22 -2.93 -28.82 -10.48
CA ASP A 22 -2.70 -27.40 -10.70
C ASP A 22 -2.73 -26.75 -9.31
N VAL A 23 -1.56 -26.31 -8.85
CA VAL A 23 -1.47 -25.45 -7.67
C VAL A 23 -2.34 -24.24 -8.02
N PRO A 24 -3.46 -23.99 -7.31
CA PRO A 24 -4.29 -22.84 -7.62
C PRO A 24 -3.39 -21.61 -7.48
N ALA A 25 -3.31 -20.84 -8.58
CA ALA A 25 -2.60 -19.58 -8.59
C ALA A 25 -3.05 -18.78 -7.36
N LYS A 26 -2.09 -18.36 -6.54
CA LYS A 26 -2.36 -17.53 -5.37
C LYS A 26 -3.24 -16.37 -5.85
N PRO A 27 -4.47 -16.21 -5.33
CA PRO A 27 -5.38 -15.20 -5.85
C PRO A 27 -4.68 -13.85 -5.75
N VAL A 28 -4.61 -13.14 -6.87
CA VAL A 28 -4.16 -11.75 -6.91
C VAL A 28 -5.04 -11.01 -5.91
N PRO A 29 -4.47 -10.26 -4.94
CA PRO A 29 -5.28 -9.47 -4.03
C PRO A 29 -6.12 -8.51 -4.88
N LEU A 30 -7.43 -8.73 -4.91
CA LEU A 30 -8.37 -7.74 -5.43
C LEU A 30 -8.36 -6.58 -4.43
N ASP A 31 -8.20 -5.36 -4.93
CA ASP A 31 -8.33 -4.17 -4.10
C ASP A 31 -9.76 -4.13 -3.54
N ALA A 32 -9.90 -3.78 -2.26
CA ALA A 32 -11.21 -3.68 -1.62
C ALA A 32 -12.04 -2.59 -2.31
N GLN A 33 -13.18 -2.96 -2.88
CA GLN A 33 -14.19 -1.98 -3.31
C GLN A 33 -14.83 -1.37 -2.06
N LEU A 34 -14.72 -0.07 -1.91
CA LEU A 34 -15.42 0.69 -0.87
C LEU A 34 -16.78 1.11 -1.43
N ASP A 35 -17.82 0.36 -1.12
CA ASP A 35 -19.18 0.83 -1.32
C ASP A 35 -19.47 1.96 -0.30
N PRO A 36 -20.00 3.12 -0.73
CA PRO A 36 -20.35 4.19 0.20
C PRO A 36 -21.39 3.69 1.21
N VAL A 37 -21.00 3.62 2.49
CA VAL A 37 -21.95 3.34 3.57
C VAL A 37 -22.86 4.56 3.72
N PRO A 38 -24.20 4.40 3.66
CA PRO A 38 -25.12 5.49 3.91
C PRO A 38 -24.83 6.10 5.29
N ASN A 39 -24.63 7.42 5.35
CA ASN A 39 -24.40 8.11 6.61
C ASN A 39 -25.62 7.91 7.52
N PRO A 40 -25.49 7.23 8.68
CA PRO A 40 -26.61 6.97 9.58
C PRO A 40 -27.16 8.26 10.22
N HIS A 41 -26.49 9.40 10.06
CA HIS A 41 -26.90 10.72 10.54
C HIS A 41 -27.62 11.56 9.48
N GLY A 42 -28.36 10.91 8.56
CA GLY A 42 -28.97 11.49 7.35
C GLY A 42 -30.05 12.58 7.50
N ASN A 43 -30.10 13.34 8.61
CA ASN A 43 -30.88 14.57 8.70
C ASN A 43 -29.94 15.78 8.75
N THR A 44 -29.76 16.44 7.62
CA THR A 44 -28.96 17.68 7.50
C THR A 44 -29.53 18.86 8.30
N ASP A 45 -30.75 18.74 8.83
CA ASP A 45 -31.44 19.80 9.57
C ASP A 45 -31.18 19.75 11.09
N GLN A 46 -30.42 18.76 11.56
CA GLN A 46 -30.15 18.55 12.99
C GLN A 46 -28.68 18.20 13.24
N ILE A 47 -27.77 18.90 12.56
CA ILE A 47 -26.33 18.84 12.84
C ILE A 47 -26.07 19.85 13.96
N ASP A 48 -25.95 19.37 15.20
CA ASP A 48 -25.36 20.19 16.26
C ASP A 48 -23.95 20.60 15.77
N PRO A 49 -23.69 21.90 15.59
CA PRO A 49 -22.39 22.34 15.10
C PRO A 49 -21.33 21.88 16.09
N LEU A 50 -20.24 21.32 15.56
CA LEU A 50 -19.08 21.00 16.37
C LEU A 50 -18.66 22.28 17.13
N PRO A 51 -18.30 22.16 18.41
CA PRO A 51 -17.87 23.32 19.21
C PRO A 51 -16.73 24.07 18.50
N ASP A 52 -16.54 25.36 18.80
CA ASP A 52 -15.45 26.11 18.19
C ASP A 52 -14.07 25.46 18.50
N PRO A 53 -13.23 25.12 17.50
CA PRO A 53 -11.89 24.57 17.72
C PRO A 53 -11.02 25.46 18.59
N GLU A 54 -11.17 26.79 18.52
CA GLU A 54 -10.40 27.72 19.36
C GLU A 54 -10.79 27.61 20.84
N ALA A 55 -12.04 27.27 21.13
CA ALA A 55 -12.52 26.98 22.48
C ALA A 55 -12.10 25.57 22.98
N GLN A 56 -11.53 24.72 22.12
CA GLN A 56 -11.08 23.36 22.43
C GLN A 56 -9.56 23.16 22.25
N GLY A 57 -8.75 24.23 22.36
CA GLY A 57 -7.30 24.12 22.27
C GLY A 57 -6.78 23.81 20.85
N GLY A 58 -7.56 24.16 19.83
CA GLY A 58 -7.18 24.06 18.41
C GLY A 58 -7.70 22.81 17.69
N SER A 59 -8.53 21.97 18.32
CA SER A 59 -9.13 20.80 17.66
C SER A 59 -10.58 20.57 18.08
N VAL A 60 -11.45 20.29 17.10
CA VAL A 60 -12.78 19.73 17.34
C VAL A 60 -12.72 18.20 17.21
N GLY A 61 -13.05 17.46 18.26
CA GLY A 61 -13.03 15.99 18.25
C GLY A 61 -11.75 15.36 18.82
N ARG A 62 -11.46 14.10 18.45
CA ARG A 62 -10.25 13.39 18.94
C ARG A 62 -9.01 13.99 18.27
N ALA A 63 -7.99 14.28 19.07
CA ALA A 63 -6.69 14.69 18.54
C ALA A 63 -6.13 13.59 17.61
N PRO A 64 -5.54 13.95 16.45
CA PRO A 64 -5.00 12.98 15.51
C PRO A 64 -3.94 12.12 16.18
N ARG A 65 -4.01 10.81 15.99
CA ARG A 65 -3.05 9.85 16.53
C ARG A 65 -2.24 9.26 15.40
N ARG A 66 -0.95 9.04 15.62
CA ARG A 66 -0.13 8.30 14.65
C ARG A 66 -0.43 6.81 14.71
N LEU A 67 -0.18 6.11 13.61
CA LEU A 67 -0.16 4.65 13.58
C LEU A 67 0.83 4.08 14.61
N THR A 68 0.43 2.97 15.24
CA THR A 68 1.34 2.13 16.02
C THR A 68 2.43 1.54 15.13
N VAL A 69 3.54 1.08 15.69
CA VAL A 69 4.62 0.44 14.91
C VAL A 69 4.10 -0.79 14.15
N ALA A 70 3.18 -1.56 14.74
CA ALA A 70 2.57 -2.72 14.09
C ALA A 70 1.69 -2.30 12.89
N GLN A 71 0.86 -1.28 13.07
CA GLN A 71 0.05 -0.72 11.98
C GLN A 71 0.94 -0.13 10.88
N LEU A 72 1.98 0.63 11.24
CA LEU A 72 2.93 1.19 10.28
C LEU A 72 3.61 0.10 9.45
N LYS A 73 4.03 -1.00 10.09
CA LYS A 73 4.61 -2.16 9.39
C LYS A 73 3.69 -2.68 8.31
N GLU A 74 2.44 -2.92 8.68
CA GLU A 74 1.44 -3.48 7.79
C GLU A 74 1.04 -2.50 6.68
N SER A 75 0.85 -1.23 7.03
CA SER A 75 0.55 -0.18 6.05
C SER A 75 1.67 -0.03 5.02
N ILE A 76 2.95 -0.05 5.43
CA ILE A 76 4.09 -0.02 4.49
C ILE A 76 4.08 -1.25 3.59
N ARG A 77 3.89 -2.45 4.18
CA ARG A 77 3.83 -3.72 3.44
C ARG A 77 2.73 -3.70 2.38
N VAL A 78 1.55 -3.19 2.72
CA VAL A 78 0.40 -3.10 1.81
C VAL A 78 0.63 -2.00 0.78
N ALA A 79 0.93 -0.76 1.18
CA ALA A 79 1.01 0.36 0.27
C ALA A 79 2.24 0.30 -0.66
N VAL A 80 3.42 -0.01 -0.11
CA VAL A 80 4.68 -0.05 -0.87
C VAL A 80 4.94 -1.43 -1.46
N GLY A 81 4.36 -2.51 -0.90
CA GLY A 81 4.59 -3.88 -1.40
C GLY A 81 5.84 -4.55 -0.84
N MET A 82 6.50 -3.93 0.14
CA MET A 82 7.64 -4.52 0.84
C MET A 82 7.69 -4.07 2.30
N GLU A 83 8.35 -4.86 3.15
CA GLU A 83 8.55 -4.49 4.55
C GLU A 83 9.76 -3.56 4.73
N TRP A 84 9.71 -2.73 5.76
CA TRP A 84 10.88 -2.03 6.29
C TRP A 84 11.58 -2.92 7.32
N ASP A 85 12.64 -3.59 6.86
CA ASP A 85 13.47 -4.53 7.64
C ASP A 85 14.04 -3.96 8.95
N GLU A 86 14.35 -2.67 9.01
CA GLU A 86 14.91 -2.04 10.22
C GLU A 86 13.84 -1.55 11.21
N LEU A 87 12.55 -1.64 10.87
CA LEU A 87 11.46 -1.11 11.70
C LEU A 87 11.50 -1.68 13.12
N GLU A 88 11.73 -2.99 13.25
CA GLU A 88 11.78 -3.69 14.55
C GLU A 88 12.96 -3.20 15.41
N SER A 89 14.13 -2.97 14.81
CA SER A 89 15.30 -2.43 15.52
C SER A 89 15.09 -1.00 16.02
N ARG A 90 14.12 -0.28 15.43
CA ARG A 90 13.78 1.12 15.76
C ARG A 90 12.48 1.21 16.56
N ALA A 91 11.80 0.09 16.85
CA ALA A 91 10.44 0.07 17.39
C ALA A 91 10.32 0.82 18.72
N GLN A 92 11.30 0.69 19.62
CA GLN A 92 11.33 1.42 20.89
C GLN A 92 11.43 2.94 20.67
N SER A 93 12.32 3.39 19.77
CA SER A 93 12.45 4.81 19.43
C SER A 93 11.23 5.35 18.67
N LEU A 94 10.51 4.47 17.98
CA LEU A 94 9.21 4.72 17.37
C LEU A 94 8.05 4.60 18.37
N GLY A 95 8.33 4.52 19.67
CA GLY A 95 7.36 4.61 20.76
C GLY A 95 6.57 3.34 21.05
N ARG A 96 6.96 2.18 20.52
CA ARG A 96 6.37 0.89 20.90
C ARG A 96 6.54 0.66 22.41
N ALA A 97 5.46 0.19 23.04
CA ALA A 97 5.46 -0.16 24.45
C ALA A 97 6.51 -1.25 24.76
N ASP A 98 7.28 -1.04 25.82
CA ASP A 98 8.08 -2.08 26.47
C ASP A 98 7.30 -2.52 27.70
N TYR A 99 6.52 -3.59 27.60
CA TYR A 99 5.60 -4.03 28.66
C TYR A 99 6.28 -4.39 30.01
N ALA A 100 7.61 -4.37 30.08
CA ALA A 100 8.33 -4.40 31.35
C ALA A 100 8.31 -3.06 32.12
N LEU A 101 8.26 -1.92 31.42
CA LEU A 101 8.39 -0.57 31.99
C LEU A 101 7.27 0.41 31.56
N ILE A 102 6.74 0.23 30.35
CA ILE A 102 5.75 1.10 29.70
C ILE A 102 4.68 0.21 29.06
N THR A 103 3.44 0.29 29.57
CA THR A 103 2.33 -0.57 29.11
C THR A 103 1.53 0.02 27.95
N SER A 104 1.77 1.29 27.58
CA SER A 104 1.08 1.98 26.50
C SER A 104 2.04 2.48 25.42
N GLU A 105 1.66 2.30 24.16
CA GLU A 105 2.39 2.86 23.03
C GLU A 105 2.05 4.33 22.86
N ASN A 106 3.06 5.19 22.76
CA ASN A 106 2.86 6.63 22.64
C ASN A 106 2.46 7.01 21.22
N THR A 107 1.17 7.06 20.89
CA THR A 107 0.69 7.44 19.55
C THR A 107 0.58 8.96 19.32
N GLU A 108 1.30 9.78 20.08
CA GLU A 108 1.37 11.22 19.81
C GLU A 108 2.32 11.52 18.64
N PRO A 109 1.94 12.47 17.77
CA PRO A 109 2.84 12.99 16.75
C PRO A 109 4.12 13.54 17.38
N ASN A 110 5.28 13.08 16.92
CA ASN A 110 6.57 13.53 17.42
C ASN A 110 7.62 13.54 16.32
N LEU A 111 8.62 14.40 16.48
CA LEU A 111 9.67 14.63 15.47
C LEU A 111 10.53 13.38 15.23
N VAL A 112 10.76 12.57 16.26
CA VAL A 112 11.58 11.36 16.18
C VAL A 112 10.91 10.34 15.25
N PHE A 113 9.61 10.13 15.40
CA PHE A 113 8.81 9.28 14.53
C PHE A 113 8.86 9.79 13.08
N ALA A 114 8.61 11.08 12.86
CA ALA A 114 8.63 11.68 11.52
C ALA A 114 10.01 11.48 10.84
N ARG A 115 11.11 11.68 11.58
CA ARG A 115 12.46 11.47 11.05
C ARG A 115 12.71 10.02 10.65
N PHE A 116 12.34 9.07 11.51
CA PHE A 116 12.53 7.66 11.21
C PHE A 116 11.64 7.22 10.04
N LEU A 117 10.42 7.75 9.96
CA LEU A 117 9.54 7.53 8.81
C LEU A 117 10.18 8.03 7.52
N ASP A 118 10.77 9.23 7.49
CA ASP A 118 11.45 9.75 6.30
C ASP A 118 12.59 8.84 5.83
N ASP A 119 13.39 8.35 6.78
CA ASP A 119 14.50 7.43 6.51
C ASP A 119 13.98 6.07 6.00
N GLY A 120 12.95 5.53 6.65
CA GLY A 120 12.27 4.30 6.24
C GLY A 120 11.64 4.43 4.86
N ALA A 121 10.92 5.52 4.60
CA ALA A 121 10.28 5.84 3.33
C ALA A 121 11.30 5.90 2.20
N ARG A 122 12.42 6.61 2.41
CA ARG A 122 13.51 6.65 1.43
C ARG A 122 14.03 5.24 1.12
N LYS A 123 14.21 4.40 2.13
CA LYS A 123 14.70 3.03 1.94
C LYS A 123 13.72 2.16 1.15
N VAL A 124 12.47 2.06 1.60
CA VAL A 124 11.49 1.15 0.98
C VAL A 124 11.02 1.64 -0.39
N CYS A 125 10.82 2.95 -0.58
CA CYS A 125 10.34 3.47 -1.86
C CYS A 125 11.39 3.38 -2.96
N ILE A 126 12.67 3.63 -2.66
CA ILE A 126 13.75 3.46 -3.64
C ILE A 126 13.90 1.98 -4.01
N ALA A 127 13.94 1.10 -3.02
CA ALA A 127 14.08 -0.33 -3.25
C ALA A 127 12.91 -0.90 -4.06
N GLN A 128 11.66 -0.50 -3.77
CA GLN A 128 10.51 -0.95 -4.53
C GLN A 128 10.50 -0.38 -5.95
N ALA A 129 10.80 0.91 -6.14
CA ALA A 129 10.85 1.51 -7.47
C ALA A 129 11.88 0.80 -8.38
N GLN A 130 13.01 0.39 -7.83
CA GLN A 130 14.01 -0.41 -8.54
C GLN A 130 13.46 -1.79 -8.94
N LYS A 131 12.74 -2.47 -8.04
CA LYS A 131 12.08 -3.75 -8.35
C LYS A 131 11.05 -3.59 -9.46
N ASP A 132 10.23 -2.55 -9.40
CA ASP A 132 9.18 -2.28 -10.38
C ASP A 132 9.72 -2.00 -11.78
N ILE A 133 10.87 -1.32 -11.88
CA ILE A 133 11.55 -1.09 -13.17
C ILE A 133 12.13 -2.37 -13.74
N ALA A 134 12.67 -3.23 -12.88
CA ALA A 134 13.21 -4.52 -13.29
C ALA A 134 12.10 -5.54 -13.63
N GLN A 135 10.86 -5.29 -13.19
CA GLN A 135 9.73 -6.18 -13.38
C GLN A 135 9.08 -5.97 -14.76
N ALA A 136 9.12 -6.98 -15.61
CA ALA A 136 8.52 -6.93 -16.95
C ALA A 136 6.98 -7.06 -16.90
N ASP A 137 6.47 -7.87 -15.99
CA ASP A 137 5.03 -8.09 -15.79
C ASP A 137 4.41 -6.94 -14.98
N VAL A 138 3.57 -6.17 -15.65
CA VAL A 138 2.87 -5.01 -15.09
C VAL A 138 2.01 -5.38 -13.88
N SER A 139 1.42 -6.58 -13.85
CA SER A 139 0.56 -7.03 -12.76
C SER A 139 1.30 -7.27 -11.44
N LEU A 140 2.61 -7.57 -11.54
CA LEU A 140 3.49 -7.82 -10.40
C LEU A 140 4.15 -6.54 -9.86
N ARG A 141 4.00 -5.41 -10.54
CA ARG A 141 4.47 -4.10 -10.06
C ARG A 141 3.56 -3.56 -8.97
N THR A 142 4.13 -2.77 -8.07
CA THR A 142 3.37 -2.12 -6.98
C THR A 142 3.20 -0.62 -7.18
N LEU A 143 4.29 0.12 -7.42
CA LEU A 143 4.26 1.57 -7.65
C LEU A 143 3.96 1.92 -9.11
N GLY A 144 4.42 1.10 -10.05
CA GLY A 144 4.30 1.31 -11.50
C GLY A 144 3.30 0.40 -12.19
N ARG A 145 2.27 -0.08 -11.48
CA ARG A 145 1.26 -1.03 -12.01
C ARG A 145 0.44 -0.48 -13.18
N THR A 146 0.18 0.81 -13.23
CA THR A 146 -0.58 1.44 -14.33
C THR A 146 0.33 1.93 -15.46
N LEU A 147 1.66 1.85 -15.27
CA LEU A 147 2.61 2.36 -16.24
C LEU A 147 2.86 1.36 -17.37
N PRO A 148 3.08 1.84 -18.61
CA PRO A 148 3.35 0.98 -19.75
C PRO A 148 4.60 0.13 -19.54
N SER A 149 4.64 -1.04 -20.20
CA SER A 149 5.81 -1.90 -20.28
C SER A 149 6.40 -1.84 -21.70
N PRO A 150 7.72 -1.67 -21.88
CA PRO A 150 8.73 -1.46 -20.83
C PRO A 150 8.63 -0.05 -20.22
N MET A 151 9.00 0.05 -18.94
CA MET A 151 9.05 1.33 -18.23
C MET A 151 10.26 2.13 -18.72
N SER A 152 10.04 2.89 -19.79
CA SER A 152 11.07 3.64 -20.49
C SER A 152 11.13 5.10 -19.99
N ASP A 153 11.20 6.07 -20.89
CA ASP A 153 11.26 7.48 -20.55
C ASP A 153 9.91 7.97 -20.01
N LEU A 154 9.85 8.20 -18.69
CA LEU A 154 8.65 8.65 -18.00
C LEU A 154 8.25 10.08 -18.36
N THR A 155 9.10 10.87 -19.04
CA THR A 155 8.69 12.20 -19.53
C THR A 155 7.77 12.13 -20.73
N LYS A 156 7.61 10.95 -21.34
CA LYS A 156 6.76 10.72 -22.53
C LYS A 156 5.35 10.23 -22.19
N LEU A 157 5.01 10.11 -20.91
CA LEU A 157 3.68 9.69 -20.49
C LEU A 157 2.64 10.75 -20.84
N THR A 158 1.46 10.28 -21.26
CA THR A 158 0.32 11.17 -21.48
C THR A 158 -0.27 11.64 -20.15
N ASP A 159 -0.99 12.75 -20.18
CA ASP A 159 -1.69 13.30 -19.01
C ASP A 159 -2.64 12.28 -18.38
N ALA A 160 -3.32 11.49 -19.21
CA ALA A 160 -4.18 10.40 -18.77
C ALA A 160 -3.40 9.33 -18.00
N GLN A 161 -2.23 8.90 -18.50
CA GLN A 161 -1.40 7.89 -17.85
C GLN A 161 -0.81 8.38 -16.51
N VAL A 162 -0.38 9.65 -16.46
CA VAL A 162 0.11 10.25 -15.21
C VAL A 162 -1.02 10.31 -14.18
N ASN A 163 -2.20 10.78 -14.58
CA ASN A 163 -3.34 10.90 -13.69
C ASN A 163 -3.82 9.53 -13.19
N GLU A 164 -3.93 8.53 -14.07
CA GLU A 164 -4.28 7.16 -13.70
C GLU A 164 -3.31 6.60 -12.66
N THR A 165 -2.01 6.80 -12.88
CA THR A 165 -0.97 6.35 -11.93
C THR A 165 -1.09 7.03 -10.58
N LEU A 166 -1.34 8.34 -10.56
CA LEU A 166 -1.47 9.08 -9.31
C LEU A 166 -2.75 8.73 -8.54
N VAL A 167 -3.86 8.52 -9.24
CA VAL A 167 -5.13 8.06 -8.63
C VAL A 167 -4.98 6.65 -8.07
N TYR A 168 -4.32 5.75 -8.81
CA TYR A 168 -4.00 4.41 -8.34
C TYR A 168 -3.16 4.46 -7.06
N LEU A 169 -2.06 5.24 -7.07
CA LEU A 169 -1.18 5.36 -5.92
C LEU A 169 -1.87 6.00 -4.72
N SER A 170 -2.62 7.09 -4.91
CA SER A 170 -3.30 7.75 -3.79
C SER A 170 -4.37 6.85 -3.15
N THR A 171 -5.10 6.09 -3.96
CA THR A 171 -6.07 5.10 -3.47
C THR A 171 -5.36 4.01 -2.68
N ARG A 172 -4.18 3.57 -3.13
CA ARG A 172 -3.38 2.57 -2.44
C ARG A 172 -2.79 3.06 -1.12
N PHE A 173 -2.30 4.29 -1.07
CA PHE A 173 -1.64 4.84 0.12
C PHE A 173 -2.64 5.39 1.15
N TRP A 174 -3.72 6.04 0.70
CA TRP A 174 -4.63 6.76 1.58
C TRP A 174 -6.06 6.23 1.56
N GLY A 175 -6.36 5.23 0.72
CA GLY A 175 -7.74 4.77 0.51
C GLY A 175 -8.63 5.78 -0.22
N ALA A 176 -8.06 6.87 -0.73
CA ALA A 176 -8.79 7.97 -1.35
C ALA A 176 -8.16 8.40 -2.69
N PRO A 177 -8.95 8.50 -3.77
CA PRO A 177 -8.44 8.93 -5.07
C PRO A 177 -8.17 10.44 -5.08
N LEU A 178 -7.01 10.84 -5.60
CA LEU A 178 -6.70 12.23 -5.90
C LEU A 178 -7.68 12.78 -6.93
N SER A 179 -8.13 14.02 -6.73
CA SER A 179 -9.04 14.69 -7.66
C SER A 179 -8.79 16.21 -7.69
N GLY A 180 -9.39 16.89 -8.67
CA GLY A 180 -9.38 18.36 -8.78
C GLY A 180 -7.98 18.99 -8.84
N GLU A 181 -7.80 20.06 -8.07
CA GLU A 181 -6.54 20.82 -8.01
C GLU A 181 -5.38 19.98 -7.43
N GLU A 182 -5.69 19.13 -6.44
CA GLU A 182 -4.66 18.31 -5.80
C GLU A 182 -4.03 17.32 -6.77
N LEU A 183 -4.85 16.67 -7.61
CA LEU A 183 -4.35 15.81 -8.68
C LEU A 183 -3.45 16.58 -9.64
N THR A 184 -3.82 17.81 -10.00
CA THR A 184 -3.02 18.67 -10.88
C THR A 184 -1.66 19.03 -10.26
N ARG A 185 -1.62 19.28 -8.95
CA ARG A 185 -0.41 19.55 -8.19
C ARG A 185 0.52 18.32 -8.17
N TYR A 186 -0.02 17.14 -7.87
CA TYR A 186 0.72 15.89 -7.89
C TYR A 186 1.18 15.51 -9.31
N ALA A 187 0.39 15.78 -10.35
CA ALA A 187 0.78 15.57 -11.75
C ALA A 187 1.98 16.46 -12.13
N THR A 188 1.94 17.73 -11.72
CA THR A 188 3.06 18.65 -11.92
C THR A 188 4.32 18.18 -11.17
N PHE A 189 4.16 17.71 -9.95
CA PHE A 189 5.25 17.15 -9.16
C PHE A 189 5.86 15.90 -9.81
N PHE A 190 5.03 14.95 -10.25
CA PHE A 190 5.44 13.75 -10.97
C PHE A 190 6.26 14.10 -12.22
N ARG A 191 5.80 15.07 -13.04
CA ARG A 191 6.52 15.49 -14.24
C ARG A 191 7.88 16.09 -13.94
N LYS A 192 7.99 16.90 -12.88
CA LYS A 192 9.28 17.44 -12.41
C LYS A 192 10.21 16.32 -11.94
N ALA A 193 9.68 15.34 -11.20
CA ALA A 193 10.44 14.18 -10.76
C ALA A 193 10.90 13.32 -11.94
N ALA A 194 10.05 13.08 -12.94
CA ALA A 194 10.37 12.34 -14.16
C ALA A 194 11.47 13.04 -14.97
N ALA A 195 11.35 14.36 -15.19
CA ALA A 195 12.37 15.14 -15.87
C ALA A 195 13.72 15.07 -15.13
N ARG A 196 13.70 15.20 -13.79
CA ARG A 196 14.92 15.09 -12.98
C ARG A 196 15.53 13.69 -13.04
N ALA A 197 14.72 12.65 -12.92
CA ALA A 197 15.14 11.26 -13.01
C ALA A 197 15.83 10.95 -14.34
N GLU A 198 15.31 11.48 -15.45
CA GLU A 198 15.90 11.30 -16.77
C GLU A 198 17.24 12.05 -16.91
N THR A 199 17.37 13.27 -16.36
CA THR A 199 18.68 13.97 -16.34
C THR A 199 19.74 13.22 -15.55
N LEU A 200 19.34 12.53 -14.47
CA LEU A 200 20.23 11.77 -13.60
C LEU A 200 20.48 10.34 -14.09
N LYS A 201 19.78 9.90 -15.14
CA LYS A 201 19.74 8.49 -15.60
C LYS A 201 19.38 7.50 -14.48
N LYS A 202 18.54 7.94 -13.55
CA LYS A 202 18.02 7.14 -12.42
C LYS A 202 16.50 7.09 -12.49
N ARG A 203 15.97 6.25 -13.38
CA ARG A 203 14.53 6.15 -13.68
C ARG A 203 13.68 5.79 -12.46
N ASP A 204 14.25 5.01 -11.53
CA ASP A 204 13.66 4.62 -10.25
C ASP A 204 13.25 5.81 -9.39
N GLN A 205 13.98 6.93 -9.53
CA GLN A 205 13.77 8.09 -8.67
C GLN A 205 12.44 8.80 -8.92
N ALA A 206 11.86 8.70 -10.12
CA ALA A 206 10.56 9.32 -10.40
C ALA A 206 9.45 8.69 -9.53
N LEU A 207 9.39 7.36 -9.50
CA LEU A 207 8.42 6.62 -8.68
C LEU A 207 8.79 6.68 -7.20
N ALA A 208 10.07 6.57 -6.86
CA ALA A 208 10.52 6.60 -5.48
C ALA A 208 10.15 7.92 -4.79
N VAL A 209 10.33 9.06 -5.45
CA VAL A 209 10.03 10.38 -4.87
C VAL A 209 8.53 10.58 -4.64
N VAL A 210 7.68 10.07 -5.54
CA VAL A 210 6.22 10.11 -5.38
C VAL A 210 5.78 9.19 -4.23
N CYS A 211 6.33 7.98 -4.16
CA CYS A 211 6.11 7.07 -3.05
C CYS A 211 6.53 7.69 -1.71
N ILE A 212 7.70 8.35 -1.64
CA ILE A 212 8.17 9.02 -0.43
C ILE A 212 7.16 10.11 -0.04
N ALA A 213 6.78 10.99 -0.97
CA ALA A 213 5.84 12.07 -0.70
C ALA A 213 4.50 11.56 -0.14
N MET A 214 3.98 10.44 -0.68
CA MET A 214 2.73 9.85 -0.21
C MET A 214 2.86 9.15 1.14
N LEU A 215 4.00 8.49 1.38
CA LEU A 215 4.28 7.76 2.61
C LEU A 215 4.53 8.68 3.81
N THR A 216 5.09 9.86 3.56
CA THR A 216 5.36 10.89 4.58
C THR A 216 4.22 11.89 4.76
N ASP A 217 3.15 11.78 3.96
CA ASP A 217 1.95 12.61 4.09
C ASP A 217 1.20 12.26 5.38
N SER A 218 0.63 13.25 6.07
CA SER A 218 -0.13 13.02 7.30
C SER A 218 -1.28 12.03 7.11
N ARG A 219 -1.91 12.00 5.93
CA ARG A 219 -2.97 11.04 5.60
C ARG A 219 -2.54 9.57 5.69
N PHE A 220 -1.25 9.30 5.52
CA PHE A 220 -0.72 7.95 5.64
C PHE A 220 -0.46 7.55 7.08
N ILE A 221 0.00 8.49 7.90
CA ILE A 221 0.52 8.20 9.24
C ILE A 221 -0.44 8.50 10.38
N THR A 222 -1.52 9.25 10.14
CA THR A 222 -2.49 9.60 11.18
C THR A 222 -3.88 9.02 10.92
N TYR A 223 -4.61 8.77 12.01
CA TYR A 223 -6.04 8.41 12.03
C TYR A 223 -6.78 9.17 13.12
#